data_AF-A0A6G1FSP4-F1
#
_entry.id   AF-A0A6G1FSP4-F1
#
_cell.length_a   1.000
_cell.length_b   1.000
_cell.length_c   1.000
_cell.angle_alpha   90.00
_cell.angle_beta   90.00
_cell.angle_gamma   90.00
#
_symmetry.space_group_name_H-M   'P 1'
#
loop_
_entity.id
_entity.type
_entity.pdbx_description
1 polymer ?
#
loop_
_entity_poly.entity_id
_entity_poly.type
_entity_poly.pdbx_seq_one_letter_code
_entity_poly.pdbx_strand_id
1 'polypeptide(L)'
;MRMSNILKEANFPVSPTSEDVACNVNGKNGVSRTAPVKDGDTLSFECRSNMPDVTNTGGDGPIAVGHYGPCAIYAKKVDSAIEDQGVGPGWFKLWEDGYDESSGKWCNERFIESGGLLSVTLPQGLQGGDYLFRPEILALHNANQGDPQFFTGCAQVHLESTGNLVAKDTVSIPGWVSTSDPGVAYDLYKYPSMDLPYPIPGPPIVELVPGDSTASTSSVQTTGLLPSDCILENNNWCGKEVPTYNTQDGCWASAQNCWDQNDVCWDTAGPTGGHGCEIWGDYCKTLGDLCENKNFNGPPNAGNVLTPQKRTISPKFWGSGEPIVGAGAPSATPVAKAPVAGSQSSAAASPTADAGSGSGSQGGEQPAALPAPSSSQYFEPAPSNVEPAQGNAAPAPSQGPVEPAAVDGDVVTVTVTAYTTVVVDQFVTVSA
;
A
#
# COMPACT_ATOMS: atom_id res chain seq x y z
N MET A 1 4.06 7.08 3.12
CA MET A 1 4.49 5.82 3.76
C MET A 1 5.97 5.93 4.03
N ARG A 2 6.45 5.35 5.12
CA ARG A 2 7.87 5.14 5.39
C ARG A 2 8.26 3.81 4.78
N MET A 3 9.21 3.86 3.86
CA MET A 3 9.77 2.71 3.16
C MET A 3 11.14 3.13 2.62
N SER A 4 11.91 2.18 2.09
CA SER A 4 13.17 2.50 1.42
C SER A 4 12.96 3.55 0.34
N ASN A 5 13.70 4.65 0.42
CA ASN A 5 13.76 5.67 -0.62
C ASN A 5 14.93 5.44 -1.60
N ILE A 6 15.64 4.32 -1.45
CA ILE A 6 16.72 3.92 -2.35
C ILE A 6 16.09 3.17 -3.52
N LEU A 7 15.83 3.87 -4.63
CA LEU A 7 15.01 3.35 -5.74
C LEU A 7 15.45 1.97 -6.27
N LYS A 8 16.76 1.69 -6.31
CA LYS A 8 17.32 0.41 -6.80
C LYS A 8 17.15 -0.77 -5.85
N GLU A 9 16.91 -0.48 -4.57
CA GLU A 9 16.84 -1.44 -3.47
C GLU A 9 15.49 -1.36 -2.76
N ALA A 10 14.53 -0.62 -3.32
CA ALA A 10 13.27 -0.29 -2.66
C ALA A 10 12.40 -1.50 -2.35
N ASN A 11 12.58 -2.58 -3.12
CA ASN A 11 11.91 -3.86 -2.98
C ASN A 11 12.84 -4.95 -2.44
N PHE A 12 14.01 -4.62 -1.90
CA PHE A 12 14.88 -5.62 -1.28
C PHE A 12 14.30 -6.03 0.08
N PRO A 13 14.42 -7.32 0.45
CA PRO A 13 13.95 -7.78 1.75
C PRO A 13 14.85 -7.28 2.87
N VAL A 14 14.28 -7.20 4.07
CA VAL A 14 14.98 -6.80 5.30
C VAL A 14 15.13 -8.00 6.23
N SER A 15 16.26 -8.07 6.93
CA SER A 15 16.50 -9.13 7.92
C SER A 15 15.66 -8.90 9.19
N PRO A 16 15.08 -9.94 9.81
CA PRO A 16 14.31 -9.81 11.06
C PRO A 16 15.16 -9.34 12.27
N THR A 17 16.49 -9.40 12.17
CA THR A 17 17.41 -8.90 13.20
C THR A 17 17.83 -7.44 12.99
N SER A 18 17.58 -6.87 11.81
CA SER A 18 17.89 -5.45 11.53
C SER A 18 16.82 -4.55 12.15
N GLU A 19 17.21 -3.34 12.57
CA GLU A 19 16.24 -2.31 12.95
C GLU A 19 15.38 -1.84 11.76
N ASP A 20 15.87 -2.00 10.53
CA ASP A 20 15.14 -1.66 9.32
C ASP A 20 13.86 -2.49 9.18
N VAL A 21 13.75 -3.64 9.83
CA VAL A 21 12.53 -4.46 9.74
C VAL A 21 11.31 -3.83 10.39
N ALA A 22 11.48 -2.77 11.20
CA ALA A 22 10.36 -2.02 11.74
C ALA A 22 9.59 -1.27 10.64
N CYS A 23 10.28 -0.47 9.82
CA CYS A 23 9.64 0.40 8.83
C CYS A 23 10.36 0.45 7.46
N ASN A 24 11.16 -0.58 7.16
CA ASN A 24 12.11 -0.68 6.05
C ASN A 24 13.32 0.27 6.18
N VAL A 25 14.29 0.12 5.27
CA VAL A 25 15.50 0.96 5.17
C VAL A 25 15.11 2.43 5.13
N ASN A 26 15.81 3.28 5.89
CA ASN A 26 15.50 4.71 6.09
C ASN A 26 14.12 5.01 6.71
N GLY A 27 13.33 3.98 7.08
CA GLY A 27 11.99 4.12 7.66
C GLY A 27 11.96 4.63 9.11
N LYS A 28 13.13 4.76 9.75
CA LYS A 28 13.26 5.44 11.06
C LYS A 28 12.99 6.93 10.95
N ASN A 29 13.18 7.51 9.77
CA ASN A 29 12.83 8.89 9.50
C ASN A 29 11.36 8.93 9.09
N GLY A 30 10.54 9.65 9.86
CA GLY A 30 9.17 9.89 9.46
C GLY A 30 9.06 10.77 8.23
N VAL A 31 7.89 10.72 7.61
CA VAL A 31 7.50 11.61 6.52
C VAL A 31 6.61 12.73 7.04
N SER A 32 6.51 13.82 6.29
CA SER A 32 5.82 15.04 6.75
C SER A 32 4.30 14.91 6.88
N ARG A 33 3.67 13.82 6.43
CA ARG A 33 2.20 13.70 6.40
C ARG A 33 1.67 12.48 7.14
N THR A 34 0.52 12.65 7.75
CA THR A 34 -0.21 11.62 8.50
C THR A 34 -1.61 11.50 7.92
N ALA A 35 -2.10 10.26 7.76
CA ALA A 35 -3.44 10.01 7.22
C ALA A 35 -4.49 10.00 8.36
N PRO A 36 -5.53 10.84 8.31
CA PRO A 36 -6.63 10.75 9.26
C PRO A 36 -7.53 9.57 8.91
N VAL A 37 -7.89 8.77 9.92
CA VAL A 37 -8.81 7.62 9.79
C VAL A 37 -9.66 7.53 11.04
N LYS A 38 -10.81 6.88 10.97
CA LYS A 38 -11.67 6.61 12.12
C LYS A 38 -11.53 5.16 12.58
N ASP A 39 -11.90 4.90 13.82
CA ASP A 39 -12.08 3.52 14.24
C ASP A 39 -13.21 2.85 13.46
N GLY A 40 -13.09 1.55 13.20
CA GLY A 40 -13.97 0.84 12.28
C GLY A 40 -13.71 1.09 10.79
N ASP A 41 -12.89 2.08 10.40
CA ASP A 41 -12.47 2.22 9.00
C ASP A 41 -11.63 1.02 8.57
N THR A 42 -11.63 0.73 7.28
CA THR A 42 -10.72 -0.25 6.68
C THR A 42 -9.44 0.45 6.20
N LEU A 43 -8.30 0.01 6.72
CA LEU A 43 -7.00 0.36 6.15
C LEU A 43 -6.59 -0.68 5.13
N SER A 44 -6.28 -0.23 3.92
CA SER A 44 -5.73 -1.06 2.86
C SER A 44 -4.35 -0.57 2.45
N PHE A 45 -3.37 -1.46 2.52
CA PHE A 45 -2.00 -1.25 2.08
C PHE A 45 -1.86 -1.83 0.67
N GLU A 46 -1.57 -0.96 -0.29
CA GLU A 46 -1.23 -1.37 -1.63
C GLU A 46 0.27 -1.59 -1.74
N CYS A 47 0.69 -2.78 -2.15
CA CYS A 47 2.09 -3.05 -2.49
C CYS A 47 2.21 -3.41 -3.97
N ARG A 48 3.36 -3.06 -4.55
CA ARG A 48 3.68 -3.27 -5.96
C ARG A 48 5.14 -3.71 -6.08
N SER A 49 5.43 -4.55 -7.08
CA SER A 49 6.80 -4.97 -7.39
C SER A 49 7.61 -3.89 -8.11
N ASN A 50 6.92 -3.04 -8.89
CA ASN A 50 7.51 -2.00 -9.74
C ASN A 50 6.91 -0.61 -9.43
N MET A 51 7.69 0.43 -9.73
CA MET A 51 7.20 1.81 -9.68
C MET A 51 6.04 1.97 -10.67
N PRO A 52 4.97 2.69 -10.31
CA PRO A 52 3.92 3.01 -11.25
C PRO A 52 4.42 4.01 -12.29
N ASP A 53 5.08 3.51 -13.33
CA ASP A 53 5.04 4.17 -14.63
C ASP A 53 3.65 3.92 -15.22
N VAL A 54 2.97 4.99 -15.62
CA VAL A 54 1.64 5.02 -16.24
C VAL A 54 1.50 4.14 -17.50
N THR A 55 2.59 3.57 -17.99
CA THR A 55 2.59 2.63 -19.12
C THR A 55 2.65 1.15 -18.70
N ASN A 56 2.94 0.84 -17.44
CA ASN A 56 3.17 -0.55 -17.01
C ASN A 56 1.93 -1.16 -16.36
N THR A 57 0.92 -1.43 -17.18
CA THR A 57 -0.21 -2.31 -16.82
C THR A 57 0.17 -3.80 -16.88
N GLY A 58 1.46 -4.13 -17.07
CA GLY A 58 1.92 -5.47 -17.44
C GLY A 58 3.13 -6.04 -16.68
N GLY A 59 3.45 -5.58 -15.47
CA GLY A 59 4.59 -6.09 -14.69
C GLY A 59 4.19 -6.97 -13.51
N ASP A 60 4.69 -8.22 -13.48
CA ASP A 60 4.91 -9.22 -12.39
C ASP A 60 3.96 -9.33 -11.16
N GLY A 61 2.85 -8.60 -11.11
CA GLY A 61 1.97 -8.53 -9.95
C GLY A 61 2.59 -7.76 -8.77
N PRO A 62 1.93 -7.77 -7.59
CA PRO A 62 2.43 -7.05 -6.42
C PRO A 62 3.66 -7.70 -5.77
N ILE A 63 3.86 -9.00 -6.01
CA ILE A 63 5.02 -9.80 -5.63
C ILE A 63 5.09 -11.00 -6.59
N ALA A 64 6.29 -11.54 -6.84
CA ALA A 64 6.43 -12.72 -7.68
C ALA A 64 5.70 -13.94 -7.07
N VAL A 65 5.01 -14.72 -7.91
CA VAL A 65 4.14 -15.84 -7.49
C VAL A 65 4.86 -16.87 -6.60
N GLY A 66 6.16 -17.10 -6.82
CA GLY A 66 6.96 -18.06 -6.05
C GLY A 66 7.39 -17.60 -4.65
N HIS A 67 7.06 -16.37 -4.24
CA HIS A 67 7.36 -15.85 -2.89
C HIS A 67 6.31 -16.32 -1.88
N TYR A 68 6.13 -17.63 -1.77
CA TYR A 68 5.17 -18.25 -0.87
C TYR A 68 5.44 -17.90 0.58
N GLY A 69 4.39 -17.60 1.34
CA GLY A 69 4.50 -17.36 2.78
C GLY A 69 3.35 -16.53 3.35
N PRO A 70 3.43 -16.22 4.66
CA PRO A 70 2.36 -15.53 5.36
C PRO A 70 2.40 -14.01 5.14
N CYS A 71 1.32 -13.36 5.53
CA CYS A 71 1.26 -11.92 5.71
C CYS A 71 0.72 -11.56 7.09
N ALA A 72 1.05 -10.36 7.56
CA ALA A 72 0.53 -9.82 8.80
C ALA A 72 0.40 -8.30 8.73
N ILE A 73 -0.45 -7.72 9.58
CA ILE A 73 -0.53 -6.28 9.80
C ILE A 73 -0.38 -6.01 11.29
N TYR A 74 0.56 -5.13 11.64
CA TYR A 74 0.80 -4.67 13.00
C TYR A 74 0.45 -3.19 13.15
N ALA A 75 0.19 -2.78 14.38
CA ALA A 75 0.08 -1.38 14.76
C ALA A 75 0.91 -1.07 16.00
N LYS A 76 1.34 0.18 16.13
CA LYS A 76 2.02 0.74 17.31
C LYS A 76 1.44 2.11 17.60
N LYS A 77 0.87 2.29 18.79
CA LYS A 77 0.48 3.62 19.29
C LYS A 77 1.75 4.41 19.59
N VAL A 78 1.82 5.65 19.14
CA VAL A 78 2.98 6.53 19.33
C VAL A 78 2.54 7.93 19.77
N ASP A 79 3.47 8.70 20.32
CA ASP A 79 3.20 10.11 20.67
C ASP A 79 3.14 11.00 19.43
N SER A 80 3.97 10.71 18.43
CA SER A 80 3.97 11.37 17.14
C SER A 80 4.24 10.35 16.04
N ALA A 81 3.32 10.26 15.08
CA ALA A 81 3.48 9.39 13.91
C ALA A 81 4.58 9.90 12.95
N ILE A 82 5.12 11.10 13.16
CA ILE A 82 6.22 11.68 12.37
C ILE A 82 7.56 11.46 13.07
N GLU A 83 7.63 11.64 14.40
CA GLU A 83 8.90 11.64 15.14
C GLU A 83 9.29 10.26 15.68
N ASP A 84 8.34 9.36 15.96
CA ASP A 84 8.67 8.01 16.44
C ASP A 84 9.43 7.23 15.38
N GLN A 85 10.51 6.53 15.72
CA GLN A 85 11.35 5.80 14.76
C GLN A 85 10.75 4.46 14.30
N GLY A 86 9.66 3.99 14.91
CA GLY A 86 9.06 2.68 14.68
C GLY A 86 9.78 1.54 15.41
N VAL A 87 11.10 1.63 15.60
CA VAL A 87 11.91 0.62 16.30
C VAL A 87 11.50 0.48 17.78
N GLY A 88 11.59 -0.73 18.31
CA GLY A 88 11.42 -1.03 19.73
C GLY A 88 10.02 -1.52 20.11
N PRO A 89 9.62 -1.42 21.39
CA PRO A 89 8.41 -2.02 21.93
C PRO A 89 7.13 -1.29 21.49
N GLY A 90 5.97 -1.90 21.78
CA GLY A 90 4.65 -1.29 21.60
C GLY A 90 3.89 -1.77 20.36
N TRP A 91 4.47 -2.69 19.59
CA TRP A 91 3.80 -3.29 18.44
C TRP A 91 2.82 -4.37 18.87
N PHE A 92 1.67 -4.44 18.21
CA PHE A 92 0.69 -5.50 18.38
C PHE A 92 0.12 -5.90 17.02
N LYS A 93 -0.19 -7.20 16.86
CA LYS A 93 -0.68 -7.76 15.60
C LYS A 93 -2.19 -7.58 15.51
N LEU A 94 -2.66 -6.98 14.41
CA LEU A 94 -4.07 -6.79 14.14
C LEU A 94 -4.65 -7.91 13.27
N TRP A 95 -3.84 -8.43 12.36
CA TRP A 95 -4.29 -9.42 11.38
C TRP A 95 -3.12 -10.29 10.94
N GLU A 96 -3.42 -11.53 10.58
CA GLU A 96 -2.49 -12.47 9.96
C GLU A 96 -3.22 -13.41 9.01
N ASP A 97 -2.46 -13.92 8.04
CA ASP A 97 -2.88 -15.01 7.18
C ASP A 97 -1.66 -15.86 6.81
N GLY A 98 -1.83 -17.18 6.85
CA GLY A 98 -0.78 -18.17 6.64
C GLY A 98 -1.04 -19.07 5.44
N TYR A 99 -0.78 -20.36 5.61
CA TYR A 99 -1.21 -21.38 4.65
C TYR A 99 -2.62 -21.85 4.98
N ASP A 100 -3.55 -21.75 4.02
CA ASP A 100 -4.91 -22.26 4.15
C ASP A 100 -5.00 -23.66 3.53
N GLU A 101 -5.13 -24.66 4.39
CA GLU A 101 -5.20 -26.07 4.00
C GLU A 101 -6.44 -26.39 3.14
N SER A 102 -7.49 -25.57 3.23
CA SER A 102 -8.73 -25.81 2.48
C SER A 102 -8.62 -25.38 1.01
N SER A 103 -7.96 -24.25 0.75
CA SER A 103 -7.70 -23.76 -0.61
C SER A 103 -6.36 -24.22 -1.17
N GLY A 104 -5.45 -24.71 -0.32
CA GLY A 104 -4.08 -25.06 -0.69
C GLY A 104 -3.23 -23.85 -1.04
N LYS A 105 -3.59 -22.66 -0.55
CA LYS A 105 -2.95 -21.38 -0.90
C LYS A 105 -2.29 -20.72 0.30
N TRP A 106 -1.17 -20.06 0.04
CA TRP A 106 -0.53 -19.12 0.95
C TRP A 106 -1.16 -17.73 0.89
N CYS A 107 -0.84 -16.90 1.89
CA CYS A 107 -1.28 -15.51 1.90
C CYS A 107 -0.81 -14.73 0.66
N ASN A 108 0.44 -14.92 0.22
CA ASN A 108 0.98 -14.21 -0.94
C ASN A 108 0.14 -14.44 -2.21
N GLU A 109 -0.42 -15.63 -2.41
CA GLU A 109 -1.28 -15.94 -3.56
C GLU A 109 -2.61 -15.19 -3.47
N ARG A 110 -3.26 -15.21 -2.30
CA ARG A 110 -4.49 -14.43 -2.06
C ARG A 110 -4.25 -12.92 -2.15
N PHE A 111 -3.08 -12.46 -1.74
CA PHE A 111 -2.61 -11.10 -1.88
C PHE A 111 -2.39 -10.69 -3.36
N ILE A 112 -1.87 -11.58 -4.19
CA ILE A 112 -1.80 -11.35 -5.64
C ILE A 112 -3.22 -11.28 -6.23
N GLU A 113 -4.11 -12.18 -5.83
CA GLU A 113 -5.53 -12.19 -6.24
C GLU A 113 -6.32 -10.96 -5.75
N SER A 114 -5.86 -10.33 -4.66
CA SER A 114 -6.41 -9.07 -4.15
C SER A 114 -5.95 -7.85 -4.93
N GLY A 115 -5.05 -8.01 -5.91
CA GLY A 115 -4.47 -6.90 -6.66
C GLY A 115 -3.41 -6.15 -5.86
N GLY A 116 -2.75 -6.83 -4.92
CA GLY A 116 -1.71 -6.23 -4.09
C GLY A 116 -2.25 -5.45 -2.89
N LEU A 117 -3.47 -5.74 -2.44
CA LEU A 117 -4.11 -5.06 -1.32
C LEU A 117 -4.11 -5.94 -0.08
N LEU A 118 -3.35 -5.56 0.95
CA LEU A 118 -3.48 -6.10 2.30
C LEU A 118 -4.41 -5.19 3.11
N SER A 119 -5.53 -5.72 3.60
CA SER A 119 -6.56 -4.90 4.25
C SER A 119 -6.86 -5.37 5.68
N VAL A 120 -7.10 -4.43 6.58
CA VAL A 120 -7.55 -4.70 7.95
C VAL A 120 -8.62 -3.69 8.36
N THR A 121 -9.67 -4.17 9.02
CA THR A 121 -10.65 -3.28 9.66
C THR A 121 -10.14 -2.85 11.01
N LEU A 122 -10.09 -1.54 11.26
CA LEU A 122 -9.65 -1.01 12.53
C LEU A 122 -10.64 -1.37 13.65
N PRO A 123 -10.16 -1.82 14.82
CA PRO A 123 -11.03 -2.14 15.93
C PRO A 123 -11.84 -0.92 16.36
N GLN A 124 -13.16 -1.07 16.51
CA GLN A 124 -14.00 -0.01 17.07
C GLN A 124 -13.61 0.25 18.52
N GLY A 125 -13.53 1.52 18.92
CA GLY A 125 -13.15 1.92 20.27
C GLY A 125 -11.65 1.81 20.58
N LEU A 126 -10.80 1.55 19.58
CA LEU A 126 -9.35 1.68 19.73
C LEU A 126 -8.99 3.11 20.14
N GLN A 127 -8.06 3.27 21.08
CA GLN A 127 -7.69 4.58 21.63
C GLN A 127 -7.29 5.58 20.52
N GLY A 128 -7.88 6.78 20.52
CA GLY A 128 -7.53 7.82 19.56
C GLY A 128 -6.09 8.32 19.66
N GLY A 129 -5.56 8.83 18.54
CA GLY A 129 -4.26 9.49 18.45
C GLY A 129 -3.35 8.91 17.36
N ASP A 130 -2.05 9.21 17.45
CA ASP A 130 -1.09 8.80 16.43
C ASP A 130 -0.68 7.33 16.53
N TYR A 131 -0.58 6.69 15.36
CA TYR A 131 -0.19 5.30 15.16
C TYR A 131 0.77 5.13 13.98
N LEU A 132 1.63 4.11 14.08
CA LEU A 132 2.29 3.49 12.94
C LEU A 132 1.60 2.17 12.62
N PHE A 133 1.32 1.92 11.34
CA PHE A 133 0.81 0.64 10.86
C PHE A 133 1.78 -0.02 9.91
N ARG A 134 2.05 -1.31 10.11
CA ARG A 134 3.10 -2.07 9.44
C ARG A 134 2.52 -3.31 8.75
N PRO A 135 2.27 -3.28 7.42
CA PRO A 135 2.08 -4.49 6.65
C PRO A 135 3.39 -5.28 6.57
N GLU A 136 3.30 -6.60 6.65
CA GLU A 136 4.41 -7.53 6.57
C GLU A 136 4.05 -8.65 5.61
N ILE A 137 4.98 -8.95 4.70
CA ILE A 137 4.96 -10.15 3.87
C ILE A 137 6.26 -10.90 4.17
N LEU A 138 6.18 -12.17 4.49
CA LEU A 138 7.34 -13.04 4.66
C LEU A 138 7.37 -14.03 3.51
N ALA A 139 8.41 -13.97 2.68
CA ALA A 139 8.65 -14.96 1.64
C ALA A 139 9.59 -16.06 2.15
N LEU A 140 9.14 -17.31 2.01
CA LEU A 140 9.77 -18.51 2.57
C LEU A 140 10.54 -19.32 1.52
N HIS A 141 10.63 -18.87 0.27
CA HIS A 141 11.24 -19.64 -0.82
C HIS A 141 12.71 -20.00 -0.59
N ASN A 142 13.44 -19.22 0.22
CA ASN A 142 14.81 -19.55 0.65
C ASN A 142 14.93 -19.78 2.18
N ALA A 143 13.81 -19.90 2.91
CA ALA A 143 13.82 -20.06 4.36
C ALA A 143 14.54 -21.34 4.80
N ASN A 144 14.41 -22.43 4.03
CA ASN A 144 15.13 -23.69 4.28
C ASN A 144 16.66 -23.59 4.11
N GLN A 145 17.14 -22.51 3.47
CA GLN A 145 18.56 -22.17 3.33
C GLN A 145 19.01 -21.11 4.34
N GLY A 146 18.15 -20.75 5.30
CA GLY A 146 18.43 -19.71 6.30
C GLY A 146 18.24 -18.29 5.78
N ASP A 147 17.51 -18.10 4.67
CA ASP A 147 17.21 -16.81 4.04
C ASP A 147 15.68 -16.56 3.98
N PRO A 148 15.04 -16.25 5.12
CA PRO A 148 13.63 -15.83 5.17
C PRO A 148 13.49 -14.32 4.88
N GLN A 149 12.76 -13.97 3.83
CA GLN A 149 12.75 -12.60 3.28
C GLN A 149 11.54 -11.80 3.75
N PHE A 150 11.73 -10.76 4.56
CA PHE A 150 10.66 -9.87 5.01
C PHE A 150 10.52 -8.63 4.13
N PHE A 151 9.30 -8.31 3.71
CA PHE A 151 8.95 -7.07 3.01
C PHE A 151 7.96 -6.28 3.86
N THR A 152 8.27 -5.01 4.10
CA THR A 152 7.49 -4.17 5.01
C THR A 152 7.66 -2.67 4.73
N GLY A 153 6.89 -1.86 5.44
CA GLY A 153 6.92 -0.40 5.48
C GLY A 153 5.99 0.08 6.59
N CYS A 154 5.95 1.39 6.86
CA CYS A 154 5.05 1.96 7.87
C CYS A 154 4.15 3.06 7.29
N ALA A 155 2.84 2.97 7.53
CA ALA A 155 1.94 4.10 7.36
C ALA A 155 1.88 4.93 8.64
N GLN A 156 1.86 6.25 8.48
CA GLN A 156 1.63 7.20 9.57
C GLN A 156 0.16 7.56 9.58
N VAL A 157 -0.51 7.28 10.70
CA VAL A 157 -1.96 7.41 10.80
C VAL A 157 -2.32 8.18 12.06
N HIS A 158 -3.29 9.08 11.93
CA HIS A 158 -3.97 9.70 13.05
C HIS A 158 -5.34 9.05 13.17
N LEU A 159 -5.56 8.32 14.25
CA LEU A 159 -6.84 7.66 14.52
C LEU A 159 -7.77 8.61 15.27
N GLU A 160 -8.82 9.07 14.60
CA GLU A 160 -9.92 9.82 15.17
C GLU A 160 -10.88 8.85 15.86
N SER A 161 -10.71 8.65 17.16
CA SER A 161 -11.63 7.87 17.99
C SER A 161 -11.81 8.49 19.37
N THR A 162 -12.96 8.20 19.98
CA THR A 162 -13.27 8.50 21.38
C THR A 162 -13.04 7.29 22.30
N GLY A 163 -12.61 6.17 21.72
CA GLY A 163 -12.35 4.92 22.40
C GLY A 163 -11.18 4.98 23.37
N ASN A 164 -11.10 3.95 24.22
CA ASN A 164 -10.03 3.77 25.19
C ASN A 164 -9.47 2.33 25.20
N LEU A 165 -9.78 1.53 24.18
CA LEU A 165 -9.20 0.20 24.07
C LEU A 165 -7.72 0.28 23.71
N VAL A 166 -6.91 -0.50 24.40
CA VAL A 166 -5.46 -0.62 24.19
C VAL A 166 -5.09 -2.09 24.02
N ALA A 167 -3.94 -2.34 23.39
CA ALA A 167 -3.37 -3.68 23.31
C ALA A 167 -3.02 -4.18 24.71
N LYS A 168 -3.50 -5.37 25.08
CA LYS A 168 -3.17 -6.02 26.35
C LYS A 168 -1.69 -6.39 26.44
N ASP A 169 -1.17 -6.96 25.35
CA ASP A 169 0.21 -7.39 25.21
C ASP A 169 0.81 -6.75 23.95
N THR A 170 2.09 -6.39 24.02
CA THR A 170 2.86 -5.84 22.89
C THR A 170 4.22 -6.50 22.79
N VAL A 171 4.83 -6.42 21.61
CA VAL A 171 6.16 -6.93 21.30
C VAL A 171 7.09 -5.81 20.83
N SER A 172 8.39 -6.12 20.75
CA SER A 172 9.38 -5.24 20.12
C SER A 172 9.63 -5.62 18.66
N ILE A 173 9.79 -4.63 17.79
CA ILE A 173 10.26 -4.83 16.43
C ILE A 173 11.54 -3.98 16.25
N PRO A 174 12.73 -4.59 16.08
CA PRO A 174 13.00 -6.03 15.98
C PRO A 174 12.82 -6.80 17.31
N GLY A 175 12.70 -8.13 17.22
CA GLY A 175 12.57 -9.05 18.36
C GLY A 175 11.25 -9.81 18.49
N TRP A 176 10.25 -9.54 17.65
CA TRP A 176 8.95 -10.24 17.63
C TRP A 176 9.03 -11.66 17.06
N VAL A 177 10.08 -11.95 16.29
CA VAL A 177 10.40 -13.26 15.72
C VAL A 177 11.90 -13.54 15.82
N SER A 178 12.25 -14.83 15.83
CA SER A 178 13.61 -15.33 15.63
C SER A 178 13.75 -15.98 14.27
N THR A 179 14.94 -15.93 13.67
CA THR A 179 15.26 -16.68 12.44
C THR A 179 15.14 -18.19 12.62
N SER A 180 15.18 -18.68 13.86
CA SER A 180 15.00 -20.09 14.21
C SER A 180 13.54 -20.50 14.47
N ASP A 181 12.60 -19.55 14.45
CA ASP A 181 11.20 -19.88 14.72
C ASP A 181 10.67 -20.84 13.64
N PRO A 182 9.86 -21.86 13.99
CA PRO A 182 9.41 -22.86 13.04
C PRO A 182 8.70 -22.28 11.80
N GLY A 183 8.00 -21.16 11.96
CA GLY A 183 7.34 -20.46 10.85
C GLY A 183 8.27 -19.61 9.98
N VAL A 184 9.41 -19.19 10.53
CA VAL A 184 10.41 -18.36 9.85
C VAL A 184 11.43 -19.24 9.12
N ALA A 185 11.90 -20.32 9.74
CA ALA A 185 12.79 -21.32 9.14
C ALA A 185 12.01 -22.44 8.40
N TYR A 186 10.79 -22.14 7.93
CA TYR A 186 9.88 -23.15 7.42
C TYR A 186 10.34 -23.71 6.07
N ASP A 187 10.28 -25.04 5.92
CA ASP A 187 10.64 -25.72 4.67
C ASP A 187 9.38 -26.08 3.87
N LEU A 188 8.97 -25.18 2.98
CA LEU A 188 7.79 -25.35 2.13
C LEU A 188 7.96 -26.43 1.05
N TYR A 189 9.18 -26.94 0.84
CA TYR A 189 9.46 -27.94 -0.20
C TYR A 189 9.24 -29.38 0.25
N LYS A 190 8.86 -29.60 1.52
CA LYS A 190 8.54 -30.93 2.03
C LYS A 190 7.21 -31.52 1.50
N TYR A 191 6.57 -30.90 0.51
CA TYR A 191 5.31 -31.37 -0.05
C TYR A 191 5.35 -32.88 -0.44
N PRO A 192 4.32 -33.68 -0.12
CA PRO A 192 3.09 -33.33 0.61
C PRO A 192 3.21 -33.39 2.14
N SER A 193 4.40 -33.67 2.67
CA SER A 193 4.73 -33.80 4.10
C SER A 193 5.15 -32.46 4.75
N MET A 194 4.53 -31.36 4.34
CA MET A 194 4.73 -30.06 5.00
C MET A 194 4.26 -30.13 6.46
N ASP A 195 4.94 -29.41 7.35
CA ASP A 195 4.60 -29.35 8.77
C ASP A 195 3.35 -28.46 8.94
N LEU A 196 2.17 -29.07 9.04
CA LEU A 196 0.86 -28.41 9.12
C LEU A 196 0.16 -28.65 10.47
N PRO A 197 -0.64 -27.69 11.00
CA PRO A 197 -0.90 -26.37 10.43
C PRO A 197 0.34 -25.48 10.44
N TYR A 198 0.49 -24.59 9.45
CA TYR A 198 1.63 -23.69 9.36
C TYR A 198 1.72 -22.79 10.61
N PRO A 199 2.85 -22.77 11.33
CA PRO A 199 3.01 -21.95 12.53
C PRO A 199 3.30 -20.50 12.15
N ILE A 200 2.26 -19.66 12.06
CA ILE A 200 2.43 -18.24 11.71
C ILE A 200 3.37 -17.55 12.74
N PRO A 201 4.44 -16.85 12.30
CA PRO A 201 5.39 -16.19 13.20
C PRO A 201 4.80 -15.01 13.98
N GLY A 202 5.42 -14.69 15.12
CA GLY A 202 5.12 -13.50 15.91
C GLY A 202 4.05 -13.71 16.98
N PRO A 203 3.59 -12.63 17.65
CA PRO A 203 2.56 -12.73 18.68
C PRO A 203 1.21 -13.13 18.05
N PRO A 204 0.24 -13.63 18.85
CA PRO A 204 -1.13 -13.80 18.38
C PRO A 204 -1.77 -12.45 17.99
N ILE A 205 -2.90 -12.50 17.27
CA ILE A 205 -3.76 -11.33 17.08
C ILE A 205 -4.11 -10.73 18.46
N VAL A 206 -4.03 -9.41 18.56
CA VAL A 206 -4.13 -8.66 19.81
C VAL A 206 -5.46 -8.89 20.53
N GLU A 207 -5.39 -9.09 21.84
CA GLU A 207 -6.53 -8.90 22.73
C GLU A 207 -6.58 -7.42 23.16
N LEU A 208 -7.71 -6.77 22.93
CA LEU A 208 -7.93 -5.38 23.32
C LEU A 208 -8.67 -5.29 24.65
N VAL A 209 -8.15 -4.46 25.54
CA VAL A 209 -8.69 -4.22 26.89
C VAL A 209 -8.90 -2.73 27.13
N PRO A 210 -9.84 -2.33 28.00
CA PRO A 210 -9.97 -0.93 28.40
C PRO A 210 -8.67 -0.44 29.07
N GLY A 211 -8.11 0.66 28.56
CA GLY A 211 -6.97 1.34 29.18
C GLY A 211 -7.38 2.22 30.36
N ASP A 212 -6.38 2.62 31.15
CA ASP A 212 -6.57 3.46 32.35
C ASP A 212 -7.02 4.90 32.03
N SER A 213 -6.97 5.31 30.76
CA SER A 213 -7.47 6.61 30.31
C SER A 213 -8.98 6.56 30.14
N THR A 214 -9.70 7.48 30.77
CA THR A 214 -11.14 7.68 30.53
C THR A 214 -11.37 8.08 29.07
N ALA A 215 -12.42 7.54 28.44
CA ALA A 215 -12.86 7.92 27.10
C ALA A 215 -12.81 9.45 26.94
N SER A 216 -12.02 9.92 25.96
CA SER A 216 -11.69 11.33 25.79
C SER A 216 -12.45 11.94 24.62
N THR A 217 -12.49 13.27 24.55
CA THR A 217 -12.91 13.98 23.34
C THR A 217 -12.07 13.50 22.15
N SER A 218 -12.72 13.20 21.02
CA SER A 218 -12.05 12.69 19.81
C SER A 218 -10.74 13.42 19.55
N SER A 219 -9.64 12.67 19.39
CA SER A 219 -8.38 13.26 18.96
C SER A 219 -8.57 13.85 17.56
N VAL A 220 -8.20 15.12 17.40
CA VAL A 220 -8.22 15.82 16.11
C VAL A 220 -6.78 15.90 15.62
N GLN A 221 -6.57 15.57 14.34
CA GLN A 221 -5.26 15.68 13.73
C GLN A 221 -4.80 17.14 13.70
N THR A 222 -3.62 17.41 14.25
CA THR A 222 -3.00 18.77 14.24
C THR A 222 -1.64 18.79 13.57
N THR A 223 -1.04 17.62 13.32
CA THR A 223 0.27 17.44 12.72
C THR A 223 0.14 16.62 11.43
N GLY A 224 1.09 16.79 10.53
CA GLY A 224 1.13 16.05 9.26
C GLY A 224 -0.05 16.30 8.32
N LEU A 225 -0.67 17.47 8.43
CA LEU A 225 -1.75 17.92 7.56
C LEU A 225 -1.23 18.21 6.15
N LEU A 226 -2.09 18.01 5.15
CA LEU A 226 -1.85 18.57 3.82
C LEU A 226 -1.81 20.11 3.93
N PRO A 227 -0.78 20.80 3.41
CA PRO A 227 -0.77 22.25 3.39
C PRO A 227 -2.01 22.81 2.69
N SER A 228 -2.62 23.85 3.25
CA SER A 228 -3.85 24.43 2.68
C SER A 228 -3.63 25.11 1.33
N ASP A 229 -2.38 25.45 1.02
CA ASP A 229 -1.94 26.03 -0.26
C ASP A 229 -1.47 24.95 -1.26
N CYS A 230 -1.71 23.68 -0.96
CA CYS A 230 -1.37 22.59 -1.86
C CYS A 230 -2.38 22.48 -3.00
N ILE A 231 -1.91 22.65 -4.23
CA ILE A 231 -2.74 22.48 -5.43
C ILE A 231 -2.44 21.17 -6.15
N LEU A 232 -1.26 20.56 -5.94
CA LEU A 232 -0.96 19.24 -6.48
C LEU A 232 -0.11 18.41 -5.52
N GLU A 233 -0.44 17.13 -5.34
CA GLU A 233 0.32 16.21 -4.49
C GLU A 233 1.09 15.17 -5.32
N ASN A 234 2.34 14.90 -4.96
CA ASN A 234 3.06 13.69 -5.37
C ASN A 234 3.77 13.08 -4.17
N ASN A 235 3.27 11.97 -3.63
CA ASN A 235 3.67 11.53 -2.29
C ASN A 235 3.61 12.76 -1.35
N ASN A 236 4.61 12.98 -0.50
CA ASN A 236 4.62 14.13 0.43
C ASN A 236 5.02 15.47 -0.20
N TRP A 237 5.39 15.48 -1.48
CA TRP A 237 5.62 16.72 -2.20
C TRP A 237 4.28 17.42 -2.48
N CYS A 238 4.34 18.75 -2.47
CA CYS A 238 3.20 19.62 -2.60
C CYS A 238 3.53 20.78 -3.55
N GLY A 239 2.90 20.79 -4.72
CA GLY A 239 2.94 21.88 -5.68
C GLY A 239 2.07 23.03 -5.22
N LYS A 240 2.61 24.24 -5.30
CA LYS A 240 1.95 25.49 -4.92
C LYS A 240 1.70 26.34 -6.16
N GLU A 241 0.61 27.09 -6.13
CA GLU A 241 0.24 28.02 -7.20
C GLU A 241 1.43 28.91 -7.59
N VAL A 242 1.70 29.00 -8.90
CA VAL A 242 2.77 29.85 -9.42
C VAL A 242 2.36 31.33 -9.33
N PRO A 243 3.32 32.29 -9.34
CA PRO A 243 2.97 33.70 -9.28
C PRO A 243 2.01 34.14 -10.39
N THR A 244 1.11 35.08 -10.08
CA THR A 244 0.26 35.71 -11.09
C THR A 244 1.07 36.59 -12.03
N TYR A 245 0.66 36.65 -13.30
CA TYR A 245 1.36 37.44 -14.31
C TYR A 245 0.39 38.10 -15.29
N ASN A 246 0.75 39.32 -15.70
CA ASN A 246 0.10 40.12 -16.74
C ASN A 246 1.11 40.72 -17.74
N THR A 247 2.38 40.31 -17.68
CA THR A 247 3.49 40.77 -18.52
C THR A 247 4.28 39.60 -19.07
N GLN A 248 5.05 39.84 -20.13
CA GLN A 248 5.93 38.83 -20.72
C GLN A 248 6.95 38.31 -19.71
N ASP A 249 7.65 39.20 -19.02
CA ASP A 249 8.67 38.83 -18.03
C ASP A 249 8.05 38.07 -16.86
N GLY A 250 6.87 38.50 -16.40
CA GLY A 250 6.11 37.79 -15.38
C GLY A 250 5.69 36.38 -15.81
N CYS A 251 5.26 36.20 -17.06
CA CYS A 251 4.89 34.89 -17.60
C CYS A 251 6.07 33.92 -17.53
N TRP A 252 7.23 34.33 -18.04
CA TRP A 252 8.43 33.50 -18.04
C TRP A 252 8.96 33.25 -16.62
N ALA A 253 8.85 34.21 -15.71
CA ALA A 253 9.21 34.02 -14.30
C ALA A 253 8.30 32.98 -13.62
N SER A 254 6.99 33.00 -13.90
CA SER A 254 6.05 32.00 -13.37
C SER A 254 6.26 30.61 -13.98
N ALA A 255 6.57 30.53 -15.28
CA ALA A 255 6.94 29.28 -15.93
C ALA A 255 8.24 28.68 -15.32
N GLN A 256 9.26 29.51 -15.08
CA GLN A 256 10.48 29.07 -14.40
C GLN A 256 10.18 28.57 -12.98
N ASN A 257 9.40 29.32 -12.20
CA ASN A 257 8.99 28.89 -10.86
C ASN A 257 8.27 27.53 -10.88
N CYS A 258 7.43 27.28 -11.90
CA CYS A 258 6.78 25.99 -12.09
C CYS A 258 7.80 24.86 -12.25
N TRP A 259 8.78 25.05 -13.15
CA TRP A 259 9.83 24.06 -13.41
C TRP A 259 10.74 23.83 -12.19
N ASP A 260 11.08 24.88 -11.46
CA ASP A 260 11.84 24.76 -10.20
C ASP A 260 11.08 23.88 -9.19
N GLN A 261 9.76 24.04 -9.10
CA GLN A 261 8.91 23.18 -8.27
C GLN A 261 8.87 21.73 -8.79
N ASN A 262 8.84 21.55 -10.12
CA ASN A 262 8.84 20.22 -10.75
C ASN A 262 10.12 19.43 -10.49
N ASP A 263 11.27 20.11 -10.52
CA ASP A 263 12.56 19.51 -10.22
C ASP A 263 12.57 18.96 -8.78
N VAL A 264 12.09 19.74 -7.82
CA VAL A 264 11.92 19.28 -6.43
C VAL A 264 10.93 18.10 -6.33
N CYS A 265 9.87 18.10 -7.15
CA CYS A 265 8.94 16.97 -7.19
C CYS A 265 9.65 15.67 -7.57
N TRP A 266 10.45 15.69 -8.64
CA TRP A 266 11.20 14.53 -9.11
C TRP A 266 12.34 14.13 -8.17
N ASP A 267 13.04 15.10 -7.59
CA ASP A 267 14.10 14.85 -6.60
C ASP A 267 13.58 14.18 -5.33
N THR A 268 12.30 14.40 -5.00
CA THR A 268 11.65 13.83 -3.82
C THR A 268 10.68 12.68 -4.14
N ALA A 269 10.58 12.28 -5.42
CA ALA A 269 9.76 11.17 -5.83
C ALA A 269 10.36 9.86 -5.31
N GLY A 270 9.58 9.18 -4.46
CA GLY A 270 9.96 7.87 -3.92
C GLY A 270 9.67 6.73 -4.89
N PRO A 271 9.92 5.48 -4.47
CA PRO A 271 9.65 4.29 -5.27
C PRO A 271 8.16 4.04 -5.58
N THR A 272 7.27 4.78 -4.93
CA THR A 272 5.83 4.81 -5.23
C THR A 272 5.51 5.60 -6.49
N GLY A 273 6.50 6.18 -7.19
CA GLY A 273 6.36 6.83 -8.48
C GLY A 273 6.20 8.35 -8.42
N GLY A 274 6.16 8.96 -9.61
CA GLY A 274 6.18 10.41 -9.84
C GLY A 274 4.99 10.93 -10.64
N HIS A 275 3.85 10.24 -10.66
CA HIS A 275 2.70 10.62 -11.48
C HIS A 275 2.21 12.06 -11.22
N GLY A 276 2.27 12.53 -9.98
CA GLY A 276 1.95 13.92 -9.69
C GLY A 276 2.97 14.90 -10.32
N CYS A 277 4.25 14.52 -10.38
CA CYS A 277 5.28 15.30 -11.05
C CYS A 277 5.10 15.33 -12.57
N GLU A 278 4.57 14.27 -13.18
CA GLU A 278 4.20 14.25 -14.60
C GLU A 278 3.11 15.28 -14.89
N ILE A 279 2.03 15.26 -14.09
CA ILE A 279 0.92 16.22 -14.20
C ILE A 279 1.41 17.65 -14.00
N TRP A 280 2.28 17.86 -13.01
CA TRP A 280 2.88 19.17 -12.76
C TRP A 280 3.76 19.62 -13.93
N GLY A 281 4.57 18.73 -14.50
CA GLY A 281 5.36 19.01 -15.69
C GLY A 281 4.51 19.41 -16.90
N ASP A 282 3.36 18.76 -17.11
CA ASP A 282 2.43 19.15 -18.18
C ASP A 282 1.77 20.51 -17.92
N TYR A 283 1.50 20.85 -16.67
CA TYR A 283 1.09 22.19 -16.28
C TYR A 283 2.19 23.23 -16.57
N CYS A 284 3.47 22.93 -16.27
CA CYS A 284 4.59 23.82 -16.57
C CYS A 284 4.82 24.00 -18.08
N LYS A 285 4.63 22.95 -18.89
CA LYS A 285 4.63 23.06 -20.36
C LYS A 285 3.53 24.00 -20.84
N THR A 286 2.32 23.85 -20.30
CA THR A 286 1.18 24.70 -20.64
C THR A 286 1.47 26.17 -20.36
N LEU A 287 2.13 26.49 -19.23
CA LEU A 287 2.59 27.85 -18.93
C LEU A 287 3.57 28.38 -19.98
N GLY A 288 4.57 27.56 -20.36
CA GLY A 288 5.53 27.89 -21.42
C GLY A 288 4.84 28.21 -22.74
N ASP A 289 3.93 27.35 -23.18
CA ASP A 289 3.15 27.53 -24.42
C ASP A 289 2.34 28.84 -24.40
N LEU A 290 1.77 29.23 -23.26
CA LEU A 290 1.08 30.51 -23.12
C LEU A 290 2.03 31.69 -23.31
N CYS A 291 3.23 31.62 -22.72
CA CYS A 291 4.24 32.67 -22.85
C CYS A 291 4.75 32.80 -24.29
N GLU A 292 5.01 31.68 -24.97
CA GLU A 292 5.42 31.65 -26.38
C GLU A 292 4.36 32.26 -27.31
N ASN A 293 3.09 31.95 -27.03
CA ASN A 293 1.94 32.50 -27.76
C ASN A 293 1.57 33.93 -27.37
N LYS A 294 2.39 34.59 -26.55
CA LYS A 294 2.19 35.97 -26.05
C LYS A 294 0.89 36.15 -25.26
N ASN A 295 0.37 35.08 -24.67
CA ASN A 295 -0.72 35.16 -23.71
C ASN A 295 -0.16 35.34 -22.31
N PHE A 296 -0.10 36.60 -21.89
CA PHE A 296 0.52 36.98 -20.61
C PHE A 296 -0.47 37.12 -19.47
N ASN A 297 -1.71 36.60 -19.57
CA ASN A 297 -2.68 36.68 -18.48
C ASN A 297 -2.81 35.31 -17.80
N GLY A 298 -2.21 35.12 -16.63
CA GLY A 298 -2.24 33.85 -15.92
C GLY A 298 -1.82 33.92 -14.43
N PRO A 299 -1.61 32.76 -13.79
CA PRO A 299 -1.60 31.42 -14.38
C PRO A 299 -2.98 30.89 -14.80
N PRO A 300 -3.03 29.91 -15.72
CA PRO A 300 -4.24 29.17 -16.01
C PRO A 300 -4.64 28.35 -14.78
N ASN A 301 -5.95 28.14 -14.61
CA ASN A 301 -6.53 27.35 -13.51
C ASN A 301 -6.23 27.89 -12.10
N ALA A 302 -5.87 29.17 -11.97
CA ALA A 302 -5.59 29.79 -10.68
C ALA A 302 -6.67 29.52 -9.63
N GLY A 303 -6.26 28.98 -8.48
CA GLY A 303 -7.15 28.65 -7.37
C GLY A 303 -7.86 27.29 -7.47
N ASN A 304 -7.57 26.49 -8.50
CA ASN A 304 -8.07 25.11 -8.61
C ASN A 304 -7.05 24.11 -8.07
N VAL A 305 -7.55 23.05 -7.42
CA VAL A 305 -6.75 21.87 -7.07
C VAL A 305 -6.57 21.00 -8.31
N LEU A 306 -5.31 20.73 -8.65
CA LEU A 306 -4.87 19.90 -9.77
C LEU A 306 -4.62 18.44 -9.37
N THR A 307 -4.52 18.13 -8.06
CA THR A 307 -4.41 16.74 -7.58
C THR A 307 -5.58 15.90 -8.12
N PRO A 308 -5.31 14.81 -8.87
CA PRO A 308 -6.37 13.91 -9.32
C PRO A 308 -7.16 13.33 -8.15
N GLN A 309 -8.44 13.03 -8.38
CA GLN A 309 -9.21 12.24 -7.42
C GLN A 309 -8.51 10.90 -7.19
N LYS A 310 -8.27 10.57 -5.92
CA LYS A 310 -7.68 9.28 -5.55
C LYS A 310 -8.60 8.18 -6.04
N ARG A 311 -8.03 7.15 -6.66
CA ARG A 311 -8.79 5.97 -7.11
C ARG A 311 -9.54 5.36 -5.93
N THR A 312 -10.79 4.98 -6.14
CA THR A 312 -11.52 4.16 -5.17
C THR A 312 -10.95 2.76 -5.20
N ILE A 313 -10.47 2.28 -4.05
CA ILE A 313 -10.10 0.88 -3.86
C ILE A 313 -11.28 0.16 -3.20
N SER A 314 -11.58 -1.05 -3.68
CA SER A 314 -12.48 -1.96 -2.97
C SER A 314 -11.62 -2.89 -2.13
N PRO A 315 -11.63 -2.76 -0.78
CA PRO A 315 -10.90 -3.67 0.06
C PRO A 315 -11.35 -5.11 -0.23
N LYS A 316 -10.38 -6.00 -0.39
CA LYS A 316 -10.66 -7.44 -0.44
C LYS A 316 -10.23 -8.05 0.87
N PHE A 317 -11.15 -8.74 1.52
CA PHE A 317 -10.90 -9.49 2.74
C PHE A 317 -10.77 -10.96 2.41
N TRP A 318 -9.84 -11.62 3.09
CA TRP A 318 -9.71 -13.07 3.13
C TRP A 318 -9.17 -13.46 4.52
N GLY A 319 -9.30 -14.74 4.88
CA GLY A 319 -8.98 -15.19 6.22
C GLY A 319 -9.82 -14.48 7.29
N SER A 320 -9.27 -14.32 8.49
CA SER A 320 -9.91 -13.70 9.66
C SER A 320 -10.00 -12.18 9.60
N GLY A 321 -10.09 -11.57 8.41
CA GLY A 321 -10.19 -10.12 8.19
C GLY A 321 -11.44 -9.43 8.78
N GLU A 322 -12.21 -10.14 9.61
CA GLU A 322 -13.30 -9.58 10.40
C GLU A 322 -12.77 -8.70 11.54
N PRO A 323 -13.57 -7.74 12.04
CA PRO A 323 -13.13 -6.78 13.05
C PRO A 323 -12.67 -7.48 14.34
N ILE A 324 -11.53 -7.05 14.88
CA ILE A 324 -11.13 -7.45 16.24
C ILE A 324 -12.15 -6.84 17.22
N VAL A 325 -12.98 -7.69 17.81
CA VAL A 325 -13.93 -7.29 18.86
C VAL A 325 -13.21 -7.31 20.21
N GLY A 326 -13.00 -6.12 20.80
CA GLY A 326 -12.43 -5.99 22.13
C GLY A 326 -13.34 -6.55 23.23
N ALA A 327 -12.75 -7.04 24.32
CA ALA A 327 -13.49 -7.46 25.49
C ALA A 327 -14.10 -6.23 26.18
N GLY A 328 -15.36 -5.93 25.88
CA GLY A 328 -16.10 -4.83 26.50
C GLY A 328 -16.62 -3.74 25.55
N ALA A 329 -16.48 -3.91 24.23
CA ALA A 329 -17.27 -3.09 23.31
C ALA A 329 -18.77 -3.34 23.61
N PRO A 330 -19.61 -2.29 23.80
CA PRO A 330 -21.03 -2.50 23.93
C PRO A 330 -21.48 -3.24 22.67
N SER A 331 -21.98 -4.46 22.88
CA SER A 331 -22.51 -5.30 21.81
C SER A 331 -23.43 -4.43 20.96
N ALA A 332 -23.03 -4.18 19.71
CA ALA A 332 -23.87 -3.50 18.76
C ALA A 332 -25.16 -4.32 18.70
N THR A 333 -26.20 -3.81 19.34
CA THR A 333 -27.49 -4.49 19.37
C THR A 333 -27.92 -4.62 17.91
N PRO A 334 -28.21 -5.82 17.40
CA PRO A 334 -28.72 -5.95 16.05
C PRO A 334 -29.97 -5.07 15.97
N VAL A 335 -29.97 -4.11 15.06
CA VAL A 335 -31.16 -3.31 14.80
C VAL A 335 -32.24 -4.29 14.36
N ALA A 336 -33.18 -4.54 15.27
CA ALA A 336 -34.32 -5.40 15.02
C ALA A 336 -35.07 -4.87 13.81
N LYS A 337 -35.14 -5.65 12.73
CA LYS A 337 -36.14 -5.44 11.69
C LYS A 337 -37.51 -5.55 12.35
N ALA A 338 -38.27 -4.45 12.28
CA ALA A 338 -39.67 -4.43 12.66
C ALA A 338 -40.47 -5.50 11.88
N PRO A 339 -41.52 -6.08 12.49
CA PRO A 339 -42.12 -7.32 12.02
C PRO A 339 -43.06 -7.10 10.85
N VAL A 340 -42.99 -7.98 9.85
CA VAL A 340 -44.05 -8.15 8.85
C VAL A 340 -44.93 -9.31 9.28
N ALA A 341 -46.22 -9.04 9.39
CA ALA A 341 -47.25 -9.96 9.86
C ALA A 341 -47.48 -11.14 8.90
N GLY A 342 -47.43 -12.35 9.45
CA GLY A 342 -48.38 -13.45 9.27
C GLY A 342 -48.61 -14.05 7.87
N SER A 343 -48.28 -15.33 7.72
CA SER A 343 -49.33 -16.37 7.70
C SER A 343 -48.75 -17.75 8.04
N GLN A 344 -49.54 -18.50 8.80
CA GLN A 344 -49.26 -19.85 9.28
C GLN A 344 -49.44 -20.88 8.15
N SER A 345 -48.60 -21.92 8.13
CA SER A 345 -49.10 -23.29 7.97
C SER A 345 -48.07 -24.30 8.47
N SER A 346 -48.59 -25.23 9.27
CA SER A 346 -47.97 -26.36 9.95
C SER A 346 -47.62 -27.52 9.01
N ALA A 347 -46.55 -28.27 9.32
CA ALA A 347 -46.61 -29.71 9.60
C ALA A 347 -45.21 -30.29 9.90
N ALA A 348 -45.17 -31.15 10.90
CA ALA A 348 -44.01 -31.91 11.37
C ALA A 348 -43.75 -33.17 10.53
N ALA A 349 -42.49 -33.64 10.50
CA ALA A 349 -42.08 -35.03 10.79
C ALA A 349 -40.60 -35.29 10.41
N SER A 350 -39.82 -35.81 11.36
CA SER A 350 -38.75 -36.82 11.14
C SER A 350 -39.39 -38.22 11.33
N PRO A 351 -38.72 -39.39 11.14
CA PRO A 351 -37.31 -39.72 10.83
C PRO A 351 -37.21 -40.67 9.58
N THR A 352 -36.07 -41.18 9.07
CA THR A 352 -35.18 -42.26 9.57
C THR A 352 -34.07 -42.57 8.55
N ALA A 353 -33.02 -43.24 9.05
CA ALA A 353 -31.86 -43.87 8.41
C ALA A 353 -32.07 -44.61 7.06
N ASP A 354 -31.01 -44.73 6.24
CA ASP A 354 -30.27 -45.99 6.02
C ASP A 354 -28.97 -45.77 5.19
N ALA A 355 -28.06 -46.74 5.31
CA ALA A 355 -26.72 -46.86 4.76
C ALA A 355 -26.68 -47.11 3.23
N GLY A 356 -25.53 -46.83 2.62
CA GLY A 356 -25.24 -47.20 1.24
C GLY A 356 -23.77 -47.03 0.86
N SER A 357 -23.04 -48.14 0.90
CA SER A 357 -21.67 -48.31 0.43
C SER A 357 -21.53 -48.01 -1.07
N GLY A 358 -20.43 -47.40 -1.49
CA GLY A 358 -20.14 -47.08 -2.89
C GLY A 358 -18.67 -46.81 -3.15
N SER A 359 -17.92 -47.87 -3.42
CA SER A 359 -16.56 -47.86 -3.97
C SER A 359 -16.50 -47.11 -5.30
N GLY A 360 -15.57 -46.16 -5.44
CA GLY A 360 -15.29 -45.46 -6.69
C GLY A 360 -13.84 -44.94 -6.72
N SER A 361 -12.94 -45.73 -7.29
CA SER A 361 -11.58 -45.34 -7.67
C SER A 361 -11.65 -44.53 -8.97
N GLN A 362 -11.14 -43.29 -8.99
CA GLN A 362 -10.58 -42.66 -10.20
C GLN A 362 -9.41 -41.74 -9.84
N GLY A 363 -8.34 -41.86 -10.63
CA GLY A 363 -7.02 -41.28 -10.40
C GLY A 363 -6.98 -39.76 -10.42
N GLY A 364 -6.15 -39.22 -9.53
CA GLY A 364 -5.72 -37.82 -9.55
C GLY A 364 -4.43 -37.66 -10.33
N GLU A 365 -4.47 -36.82 -11.35
CA GLU A 365 -3.31 -36.24 -12.02
C GLU A 365 -2.49 -35.43 -11.00
N GLN A 366 -1.18 -35.72 -10.95
CA GLN A 366 -0.19 -35.02 -10.16
C GLN A 366 0.19 -33.70 -10.84
N PRO A 367 0.13 -32.52 -10.19
CA PRO A 367 0.74 -31.32 -10.75
C PRO A 367 2.27 -31.37 -10.59
N ALA A 368 2.95 -30.89 -11.63
CA ALA A 368 4.40 -30.92 -11.79
C ALA A 368 5.14 -30.02 -10.79
N ALA A 369 6.37 -30.42 -10.44
CA ALA A 369 7.29 -29.68 -9.58
C ALA A 369 7.65 -28.31 -10.17
N LEU A 370 7.65 -27.28 -9.31
CA LEU A 370 7.99 -25.90 -9.69
C LEU A 370 9.51 -25.69 -9.75
N PRO A 371 10.03 -24.94 -10.74
CA PRO A 371 11.45 -24.62 -10.85
C PRO A 371 11.89 -23.53 -9.85
N ALA A 372 13.09 -23.69 -9.28
CA ALA A 372 13.69 -22.75 -8.33
C ALA A 372 14.29 -21.50 -9.02
N PRO A 373 14.03 -20.27 -8.51
CA PRO A 373 14.76 -19.07 -8.91
C PRO A 373 16.05 -18.87 -8.09
N SER A 374 16.98 -18.10 -8.64
CA SER A 374 18.34 -17.85 -8.11
C SER A 374 18.37 -16.92 -6.88
N SER A 375 19.25 -17.24 -5.92
CA SER A 375 19.48 -16.53 -4.65
C SER A 375 19.88 -15.05 -4.81
N SER A 376 19.20 -14.15 -4.10
CA SER A 376 19.67 -12.78 -3.78
C SER A 376 20.26 -12.75 -2.36
N GLN A 377 21.37 -12.06 -2.17
CA GLN A 377 22.07 -11.97 -0.87
C GLN A 377 21.59 -10.75 -0.06
N TYR A 378 21.50 -10.89 1.27
CA TYR A 378 21.34 -9.78 2.19
C TYR A 378 22.54 -8.83 2.12
N PHE A 379 22.27 -7.51 2.11
CA PHE A 379 23.30 -6.49 2.26
C PHE A 379 23.15 -5.77 3.61
N GLU A 380 24.19 -5.81 4.43
CA GLU A 380 24.37 -4.86 5.52
C GLU A 380 25.01 -3.57 4.96
N PRO A 381 24.48 -2.37 5.25
CA PRO A 381 25.07 -1.14 4.72
C PRO A 381 26.40 -0.80 5.42
N ALA A 382 27.44 -0.55 4.62
CA ALA A 382 28.72 -0.03 5.10
C ALA A 382 28.62 1.48 5.44
N PRO A 383 29.38 1.98 6.45
CA PRO A 383 29.37 3.39 6.83
C PRO A 383 30.01 4.25 5.73
N SER A 384 29.25 5.20 5.17
CA SER A 384 29.75 6.09 4.12
C SER A 384 30.25 7.41 4.70
N ASN A 385 31.58 7.60 4.67
CA ASN A 385 32.20 8.93 4.74
C ASN A 385 31.99 9.61 3.38
N VAL A 386 31.24 10.71 3.35
CA VAL A 386 31.04 11.53 2.15
C VAL A 386 32.08 12.64 2.14
N GLU A 387 32.92 12.67 1.10
CA GLU A 387 33.72 13.84 0.69
C GLU A 387 33.15 14.38 -0.63
N PRO A 388 33.04 15.71 -0.85
CA PRO A 388 32.19 16.26 -1.90
C PRO A 388 32.85 16.22 -3.30
N ALA A 389 32.10 15.74 -4.29
CA ALA A 389 32.50 15.78 -5.69
C ALA A 389 32.33 17.19 -6.28
N GLN A 390 33.37 17.64 -7.00
CA GLN A 390 33.47 18.92 -7.69
C GLN A 390 32.52 19.00 -8.91
N GLY A 391 31.85 20.14 -9.07
CA GLY A 391 30.91 20.39 -10.15
C GLY A 391 31.58 20.56 -11.51
N ASN A 392 31.02 19.91 -12.54
CA ASN A 392 31.38 20.13 -13.93
C ASN A 392 30.31 20.97 -14.64
N ALA A 393 30.79 21.97 -15.39
CA ALA A 393 29.99 22.94 -16.13
C ALA A 393 29.26 22.33 -17.34
N ALA A 394 28.12 22.93 -17.68
CA ALA A 394 27.26 22.53 -18.80
C ALA A 394 27.92 22.74 -20.19
N PRO A 395 27.73 21.83 -21.16
CA PRO A 395 28.14 22.03 -22.54
C PRO A 395 27.11 22.86 -23.35
N ALA A 396 27.62 23.63 -24.33
CA ALA A 396 26.87 24.52 -25.23
C ALA A 396 25.99 23.76 -26.26
N PRO A 397 24.90 24.37 -26.79
CA PRO A 397 23.93 23.70 -27.63
C PRO A 397 24.43 23.46 -29.07
N SER A 398 24.24 22.25 -29.60
CA SER A 398 24.48 21.89 -31.01
C SER A 398 23.25 22.10 -31.89
N GLN A 399 23.50 22.31 -33.18
CA GLN A 399 22.54 22.70 -34.22
C GLN A 399 21.43 21.66 -34.49
N GLY A 400 20.28 22.17 -34.94
CA GLY A 400 19.06 21.41 -35.20
C GLY A 400 19.15 20.39 -36.35
N PRO A 401 18.13 19.52 -36.50
CA PRO A 401 18.21 18.35 -37.37
C PRO A 401 18.12 18.69 -38.86
N VAL A 402 18.91 17.96 -39.65
CA VAL A 402 18.86 17.92 -41.12
C VAL A 402 17.83 16.87 -41.56
N GLU A 403 17.01 17.23 -42.53
CA GLU A 403 15.96 16.40 -43.16
C GLU A 403 16.54 15.12 -43.82
N PRO A 404 15.98 13.92 -43.58
CA PRO A 404 16.43 12.72 -44.27
C PRO A 404 15.72 12.51 -45.62
N ALA A 405 16.51 12.11 -46.61
CA ALA A 405 16.07 11.77 -47.96
C ALA A 405 15.19 10.50 -48.00
N ALA A 406 14.26 10.48 -48.96
CA ALA A 406 13.27 9.43 -49.19
C ALA A 406 13.91 8.06 -49.52
N VAL A 407 13.37 7.00 -48.91
CA VAL A 407 13.64 5.61 -49.27
C VAL A 407 12.29 4.96 -49.61
N ASP A 408 12.20 4.43 -50.82
CA ASP A 408 11.04 3.71 -51.36
C ASP A 408 10.99 2.30 -50.75
N GLY A 409 9.85 1.93 -50.13
CA GLY A 409 9.65 0.65 -49.47
C GLY A 409 8.19 0.46 -49.04
N ASP A 410 7.65 -0.71 -49.33
CA ASP A 410 6.23 -1.08 -49.31
C ASP A 410 5.44 -0.65 -48.05
N VAL A 411 4.30 0.00 -48.28
CA VAL A 411 3.33 0.40 -47.24
C VAL A 411 2.47 -0.81 -46.85
N VAL A 412 2.63 -1.32 -45.63
CA VAL A 412 1.66 -2.20 -44.99
C VAL A 412 0.69 -1.34 -44.18
N THR A 413 -0.54 -1.21 -44.67
CA THR A 413 -1.63 -0.52 -43.96
C THR A 413 -2.14 -1.40 -42.81
N VAL A 414 -1.87 -1.01 -41.56
CA VAL A 414 -2.52 -1.61 -40.38
C VAL A 414 -3.69 -0.73 -39.97
N THR A 415 -4.91 -1.19 -40.20
CA THR A 415 -6.13 -0.52 -39.73
C THR A 415 -6.33 -0.86 -38.26
N VAL A 416 -6.12 0.12 -37.37
CA VAL A 416 -6.49 0.01 -35.95
C VAL A 416 -7.90 0.56 -35.77
N THR A 417 -8.87 -0.33 -35.56
CA THR A 417 -10.23 0.06 -35.17
C THR A 417 -10.25 0.32 -33.66
N ALA A 418 -10.29 1.59 -33.27
CA ALA A 418 -10.54 1.97 -31.87
C ALA A 418 -12.05 1.93 -31.59
N TYR A 419 -12.46 1.13 -30.61
CA TYR A 419 -13.82 1.18 -30.07
C TYR A 419 -13.83 2.11 -28.87
N THR A 420 -14.60 3.20 -28.95
CA THR A 420 -14.89 4.05 -27.79
C THR A 420 -16.15 3.53 -27.13
N THR A 421 -16.04 2.91 -25.95
CA THR A 421 -17.20 2.62 -25.10
C THR A 421 -17.66 3.93 -24.46
N VAL A 422 -18.76 4.50 -24.96
CA VAL A 422 -19.46 5.60 -24.28
C VAL A 422 -20.32 4.98 -23.18
N VAL A 423 -19.91 5.13 -21.92
CA VAL A 423 -20.79 4.88 -20.78
C VAL A 423 -21.78 6.04 -20.71
N VAL A 424 -23.05 5.76 -21.04
CA VAL A 424 -24.14 6.71 -20.82
C VAL A 424 -24.72 6.40 -19.45
N ASP A 425 -24.36 7.19 -18.44
CA ASP A 425 -25.03 7.14 -17.15
C ASP A 425 -26.45 7.73 -17.29
N GLN A 426 -27.44 6.84 -17.44
CA GLN A 426 -28.84 7.22 -17.25
C GLN A 426 -29.13 7.31 -15.75
N PHE A 427 -29.26 8.53 -15.24
CA PHE A 427 -29.84 8.78 -13.92
C PHE A 427 -31.32 8.40 -13.94
N VAL A 428 -31.69 7.31 -13.24
CA VAL A 428 -33.07 7.03 -12.87
C VAL A 428 -33.35 7.71 -11.53
N THR A 429 -34.12 8.79 -11.58
CA THR A 429 -34.69 9.42 -10.39
C THR A 429 -35.81 8.52 -9.86
N VAL A 430 -35.62 7.93 -8.67
CA VAL A 430 -36.73 7.37 -7.90
C VAL A 430 -37.12 8.41 -6.86
N SER A 431 -38.29 9.01 -7.05
CA SER A 431 -38.88 9.96 -6.10
C SER A 431 -39.83 9.24 -5.13
N ALA A 432 -39.65 9.61 -3.85
CA ALA A 432 -40.43 9.30 -2.63
C ALA A 432 -40.34 7.88 -2.08
#